data_AF-A0A949KQV0-F1
#
_entry.id   AF-A0A949KQV0-F1
#
_cell.length_a   1.000
_cell.length_b   1.000
_cell.length_c   1.000
_cell.angle_alpha   90.00
_cell.angle_beta   90.00
_cell.angle_gamma   90.00
#
_symmetry.space_group_name_H-M   'P 1'
#
loop_
_entity.id
_entity.type
_entity.pdbx_description
1 polymer ?
#
loop_
_entity_poly.entity_id
_entity_poly.type
_entity_poly.pdbx_seq_one_letter_code
_entity_poly.pdbx_strand_id
1 'polypeptide(L)'
;MFANRLTEILGTQYPLILGPMRRITLGSMAAAVSNSGAFGQVATGLLRPADLRREIELACSLTQLPFGVNIPLIRKEASEYLEIAIDLGVPVISTSAGRPGAIVEKAKRAGMKVLHKVSSVSQGLQAQAAGVDAVVAMGYEAGGHVGREKTTTFCLVPQLVDALRIPVVAAGGLGDGRGFLAALALGAEGVEMGTRFLATRQCPIPAYYKQALLAAPDDGTFLLGKKAMPVRVLRNDKSLRIQNPNHDQEDAGVREQNDTLDYIDPKSDADKTLMMAGQIAGLLHEINELPEVVQSVMNQAAERARSLAAYFRPSRPASL
;
A
#
# COMPACT_ATOMS: atom_id res chain seq x y z
N MET A 1 15.66 8.76 -14.37
CA MET A 1 15.51 8.26 -12.99
C MET A 1 14.98 9.42 -12.17
N PHE A 2 13.87 9.23 -11.45
CA PHE A 2 13.46 10.22 -10.45
C PHE A 2 14.51 10.15 -9.34
N ALA A 3 15.13 11.27 -8.96
CA ALA A 3 16.27 11.26 -8.03
C ALA A 3 15.85 11.81 -6.68
N ASN A 4 15.60 10.93 -5.71
CA ASN A 4 15.41 11.28 -4.31
C ASN A 4 15.84 10.15 -3.36
N ARG A 5 15.80 10.43 -2.04
CA ARG A 5 16.24 9.48 -1.01
C ARG A 5 15.48 8.16 -1.07
N LEU A 6 14.18 8.20 -1.41
CA LEU A 6 13.37 6.98 -1.49
C LEU A 6 13.84 6.07 -2.65
N THR A 7 14.07 6.62 -3.84
CA THR A 7 14.58 5.83 -4.97
C THR A 7 15.95 5.23 -4.71
N GLU A 8 16.80 5.91 -3.93
CA GLU A 8 18.11 5.38 -3.48
C GLU A 8 17.94 4.24 -2.47
N ILE A 9 17.03 4.38 -1.51
CA ILE A 9 16.72 3.34 -0.51
C ILE A 9 16.18 2.08 -1.19
N LEU A 10 15.30 2.24 -2.19
CA LEU A 10 14.61 1.14 -2.85
C LEU A 10 15.37 0.56 -4.05
N GLY A 11 16.32 1.31 -4.62
CA GLY A 11 17.00 0.94 -5.87
C GLY A 11 16.08 0.96 -7.09
N THR A 12 15.08 1.86 -7.12
CA THR A 12 14.05 1.92 -8.17
C THR A 12 14.15 3.16 -9.04
N GLN A 13 13.55 3.10 -10.23
CA GLN A 13 13.49 4.23 -11.16
C GLN A 13 12.48 5.29 -10.71
N TYR A 14 11.38 4.85 -10.13
CA TYR A 14 10.26 5.68 -9.69
C TYR A 14 9.94 5.45 -8.21
N PRO A 15 9.56 6.51 -7.46
CA PRO A 15 9.19 6.42 -6.05
C PRO A 15 7.74 5.94 -5.88
N LEU A 16 7.38 4.86 -6.57
CA LEU A 16 6.08 4.19 -6.50
C LEU A 16 6.26 2.83 -5.86
N ILE A 17 5.47 2.50 -4.86
CA ILE A 17 5.52 1.24 -4.14
C ILE A 17 4.20 0.47 -4.35
N LEU A 18 4.31 -0.82 -4.65
CA LEU A 18 3.18 -1.75 -4.56
C LEU A 18 2.79 -1.93 -3.09
N GLY A 19 1.60 -1.48 -2.71
CA GLY A 19 1.07 -1.67 -1.37
C GLY A 19 0.85 -3.16 -1.08
N PRO A 20 1.29 -3.67 0.08
CA PRO A 20 1.18 -5.08 0.41
C PRO A 20 -0.29 -5.48 0.62
N MET A 21 -0.76 -6.43 -0.17
CA MET A 21 -2.13 -6.96 -0.10
C MET A 21 -2.02 -8.47 0.06
N ARG A 22 -2.44 -8.97 1.23
CA ARG A 22 -2.38 -10.39 1.58
C ARG A 22 -2.95 -11.26 0.46
N ARG A 23 -2.29 -12.38 0.14
CA ARG A 23 -2.65 -13.32 -0.95
C ARG A 23 -2.68 -12.74 -2.38
N ILE A 24 -2.49 -11.43 -2.57
CA ILE A 24 -2.55 -10.75 -3.86
C ILE A 24 -1.14 -10.36 -4.33
N THR A 25 -0.38 -9.67 -3.48
CA THR A 25 0.98 -9.23 -3.81
C THR A 25 1.97 -10.36 -3.54
N LEU A 26 1.96 -11.34 -4.45
CA LEU A 26 2.85 -12.51 -4.47
C LEU A 26 4.03 -12.29 -5.42
N GLY A 27 4.87 -13.33 -5.63
CA GLY A 27 6.14 -13.23 -6.34
C GLY A 27 6.02 -12.67 -7.76
N SER A 28 5.06 -13.17 -8.54
CA SER A 28 4.83 -12.72 -9.92
C SER A 28 4.39 -11.26 -10.01
N MET A 29 3.52 -10.82 -9.10
CA MET A 29 3.06 -9.42 -9.06
C MET A 29 4.17 -8.48 -8.58
N ALA A 30 4.95 -8.89 -7.57
CA ALA A 30 6.11 -8.13 -7.12
C ALA A 30 7.12 -7.94 -8.27
N ALA A 31 7.47 -9.01 -8.98
CA ALA A 31 8.37 -8.95 -10.13
C ALA A 31 7.83 -8.06 -11.26
N ALA A 32 6.53 -8.17 -11.58
CA ALA A 32 5.90 -7.32 -12.59
C ALA A 32 5.98 -5.83 -12.24
N VAL A 33 5.78 -5.46 -10.97
CA VAL A 33 5.95 -4.07 -10.50
C VAL A 33 7.41 -3.64 -10.60
N SER A 34 8.35 -4.47 -10.13
CA SER A 34 9.77 -4.15 -10.24
C SER A 34 10.21 -3.93 -11.69
N ASN A 35 9.78 -4.78 -12.61
CA ASN A 35 10.03 -4.65 -14.06
C ASN A 35 9.44 -3.37 -14.70
N SER A 36 8.47 -2.72 -14.05
CA SER A 36 7.93 -1.42 -14.49
C SER A 36 8.71 -0.20 -13.98
N GLY A 37 9.77 -0.42 -13.19
CA GLY A 37 10.60 0.63 -12.59
C GLY A 37 10.09 1.16 -11.23
N ALA A 38 8.96 0.64 -10.76
CA ALA A 38 8.43 0.87 -9.41
C ALA A 38 8.95 -0.21 -8.43
N PHE A 39 8.64 -0.09 -7.14
CA PHE A 39 9.07 -1.05 -6.12
C PHE A 39 8.00 -2.11 -5.86
N GLY A 40 8.26 -3.34 -6.32
CA GLY A 40 7.47 -4.52 -5.99
C GLY A 40 7.79 -5.05 -4.59
N GLN A 41 6.81 -5.69 -3.94
CA GLN A 41 7.07 -6.43 -2.70
C GLN A 41 6.11 -7.61 -2.53
N VAL A 42 6.61 -8.69 -1.95
CA VAL A 42 5.83 -9.88 -1.59
C VAL A 42 5.22 -9.68 -0.20
N ALA A 43 3.90 -9.81 -0.07
CA ALA A 43 3.23 -9.72 1.24
C ALA A 43 3.17 -11.08 1.92
N THR A 44 3.83 -11.20 3.07
CA THR A 44 3.86 -12.44 3.86
C THR A 44 2.47 -12.81 4.40
N GLY A 45 1.69 -11.84 4.86
CA GLY A 45 0.26 -12.01 5.16
C GLY A 45 -0.09 -13.24 6.01
N LEU A 46 -0.60 -14.30 5.36
CA LEU A 46 -0.89 -15.64 5.94
C LEU A 46 -0.16 -16.78 5.19
N LEU A 47 0.90 -16.47 4.46
CA LEU A 47 1.72 -17.49 3.80
C LEU A 47 2.40 -18.36 4.86
N ARG A 48 2.50 -19.66 4.61
CA ARG A 48 3.43 -20.46 5.41
C ARG A 48 4.86 -20.05 5.03
N PRO A 49 5.86 -20.18 5.93
CA PRO A 49 7.25 -19.87 5.61
C PRO A 49 7.77 -20.53 4.32
N ALA A 50 7.42 -21.80 4.10
CA ALA A 50 7.75 -22.50 2.86
C ALA A 50 7.08 -21.90 1.60
N ASP A 51 5.88 -21.31 1.74
CA ASP A 51 5.22 -20.63 0.63
C ASP A 51 5.91 -19.29 0.34
N LEU A 52 6.31 -18.54 1.38
CA LEU A 52 7.08 -17.30 1.22
C LEU A 52 8.38 -17.53 0.44
N ARG A 53 9.16 -18.57 0.82
CA ARG A 53 10.41 -18.92 0.12
C ARG A 53 10.16 -19.12 -1.38
N ARG A 54 9.13 -19.91 -1.74
CA ARG A 54 8.76 -20.15 -3.14
C ARG A 54 8.35 -18.87 -3.88
N GLU A 55 7.63 -17.96 -3.22
CA GLU A 55 7.22 -16.70 -3.84
C GLU A 55 8.41 -15.74 -4.06
N ILE A 56 9.38 -15.71 -3.15
CA ILE A 56 10.60 -14.91 -3.33
C ILE A 56 11.46 -15.50 -4.45
N GLU A 57 11.64 -16.83 -4.48
CA GLU A 57 12.37 -17.52 -5.57
C GLU A 57 11.70 -17.28 -6.93
N LEU A 58 10.36 -17.34 -6.99
CA LEU A 58 9.60 -17.00 -8.19
C LEU A 58 9.87 -15.55 -8.61
N ALA A 59 9.81 -14.59 -7.70
CA ALA A 59 10.13 -13.20 -8.00
C ALA A 59 11.56 -13.06 -8.57
N CYS A 60 12.56 -13.66 -7.93
CA CYS A 60 13.96 -13.66 -8.40
C CYS A 60 14.11 -14.25 -9.81
N SER A 61 13.30 -15.25 -10.20
CA SER A 61 13.33 -15.81 -11.55
C SER A 61 12.69 -14.91 -12.62
N LEU A 62 11.86 -13.94 -12.21
CA LEU A 62 11.07 -13.07 -13.09
C LEU A 62 11.59 -11.63 -13.19
N THR A 63 12.47 -11.20 -12.26
CA THR A 63 13.05 -9.85 -12.26
C THR A 63 14.51 -9.87 -11.79
N GLN A 64 15.33 -9.01 -12.39
CA GLN A 64 16.67 -8.66 -11.89
C GLN A 64 16.68 -7.33 -11.13
N LEU A 65 15.56 -6.61 -11.12
CA LEU A 65 15.39 -5.35 -10.40
C LEU A 65 14.99 -5.59 -8.95
N PRO A 66 15.35 -4.68 -8.02
CA PRO A 66 15.02 -4.81 -6.61
C PRO A 66 13.52 -4.97 -6.34
N PHE A 67 13.20 -5.82 -5.37
CA PHE A 67 11.89 -5.97 -4.76
C PHE A 67 12.07 -6.23 -3.26
N GLY A 68 10.98 -6.14 -2.50
CA GLY A 68 11.01 -6.35 -1.06
C GLY A 68 10.06 -7.43 -0.54
N VAL A 69 10.02 -7.54 0.78
CA VAL A 69 9.07 -8.40 1.49
C VAL A 69 8.37 -7.58 2.58
N ASN A 70 7.03 -7.62 2.60
CA ASN A 70 6.24 -7.02 3.67
C ASN A 70 5.98 -8.02 4.81
N ILE A 71 6.32 -7.64 6.04
CA ILE A 71 6.21 -8.47 7.24
C ILE A 71 5.29 -7.77 8.28
N PRO A 72 4.04 -8.24 8.46
CA PRO A 72 3.21 -7.83 9.57
C PRO A 72 3.78 -8.39 10.89
N LEU A 73 4.16 -7.51 11.81
CA LEU A 73 4.91 -7.86 13.02
C LEU A 73 4.07 -8.58 14.08
N ILE A 74 2.75 -8.50 13.97
CA ILE A 74 1.81 -9.25 14.81
C ILE A 74 1.80 -10.76 14.52
N ARG A 75 2.41 -11.20 13.40
CA ARG A 75 2.48 -12.62 13.03
C ARG A 75 3.55 -13.33 13.86
N LYS A 76 3.23 -14.53 14.36
CA LYS A 76 4.18 -15.36 15.10
C LYS A 76 5.39 -15.76 14.23
N GLU A 77 5.19 -15.85 12.92
CA GLU A 77 6.21 -16.19 11.92
C GLU A 77 7.08 -14.99 11.52
N ALA A 78 6.85 -13.77 12.05
CA ALA A 78 7.53 -12.56 11.57
C ALA A 78 9.06 -12.66 11.58
N SER A 79 9.64 -13.28 12.62
CA SER A 79 11.09 -13.51 12.67
C SER A 79 11.56 -14.54 11.64
N GLU A 80 10.78 -15.57 11.37
CA GLU A 80 11.13 -16.61 10.38
C GLU A 80 11.03 -16.05 8.95
N TYR A 81 10.02 -15.22 8.68
CA TYR A 81 9.93 -14.50 7.41
C TYR A 81 11.12 -13.58 7.16
N LEU A 82 11.62 -12.91 8.22
CA LEU A 82 12.83 -12.10 8.12
C LEU A 82 14.05 -12.96 7.76
N GLU A 83 14.23 -14.11 8.42
CA GLU A 83 15.35 -15.01 8.09
C GLU A 83 15.31 -15.47 6.64
N ILE A 84 14.13 -15.88 6.16
CA ILE A 84 13.97 -16.29 4.76
C ILE A 84 14.33 -15.15 3.80
N ALA A 85 13.93 -13.92 4.11
CA ALA A 85 14.26 -12.76 3.30
C ALA A 85 15.77 -12.45 3.33
N ILE A 86 16.44 -12.62 4.47
CA ILE A 86 17.90 -12.47 4.62
C ILE A 86 18.62 -13.56 3.82
N ASP A 87 18.24 -14.83 3.98
CA ASP A 87 18.85 -15.98 3.31
C ASP A 87 18.78 -15.87 1.78
N LEU A 88 17.68 -15.31 1.27
CA LEU A 88 17.45 -15.12 -0.16
C LEU A 88 17.98 -13.78 -0.68
N GLY A 89 18.65 -12.98 0.15
CA GLY A 89 19.30 -11.74 -0.26
C GLY A 89 18.32 -10.61 -0.65
N VAL A 90 17.13 -10.59 -0.07
CA VAL A 90 16.16 -9.49 -0.30
C VAL A 90 16.76 -8.18 0.23
N PRO A 91 16.84 -7.09 -0.57
CA PRO A 91 17.53 -5.87 -0.15
C PRO A 91 16.72 -5.01 0.81
N VAL A 92 15.39 -5.09 0.77
CA VAL A 92 14.49 -4.19 1.50
C VAL A 92 13.31 -4.96 2.07
N ILE A 93 12.98 -4.70 3.34
CA ILE A 93 11.71 -5.14 3.93
C ILE A 93 10.82 -3.94 4.23
N SER A 94 9.51 -4.16 4.19
CA SER A 94 8.56 -3.25 4.83
C SER A 94 7.88 -3.96 5.99
N THR A 95 7.57 -3.25 7.06
CA THR A 95 6.93 -3.81 8.25
C THR A 95 5.63 -3.08 8.56
N SER A 96 4.68 -3.77 9.18
CA SER A 96 3.37 -3.22 9.55
C SER A 96 2.83 -3.88 10.82
N ALA A 97 1.75 -3.32 11.39
CA ALA A 97 1.00 -3.93 12.50
C ALA A 97 1.88 -4.45 13.66
N GLY A 98 2.50 -3.52 14.41
CA GLY A 98 3.28 -3.85 15.61
C GLY A 98 4.45 -2.89 15.82
N ARG A 99 5.28 -3.15 16.83
CA ARG A 99 6.48 -2.34 17.12
C ARG A 99 7.71 -2.92 16.43
N PRO A 100 8.49 -2.13 15.68
CA PRO A 100 9.48 -2.69 14.75
C PRO A 100 10.85 -3.04 15.36
N GLY A 101 11.14 -2.67 16.62
CA GLY A 101 12.46 -2.70 17.25
C GLY A 101 13.34 -3.93 16.92
N ALA A 102 12.97 -5.12 17.41
CA ALA A 102 13.81 -6.32 17.27
C ALA A 102 14.00 -6.78 15.81
N ILE A 103 12.95 -6.66 14.99
CA ILE A 103 12.98 -7.02 13.56
C ILE A 103 13.85 -6.04 12.78
N VAL A 104 13.73 -4.74 13.05
CA VAL A 104 14.58 -3.71 12.43
C VAL A 104 16.03 -3.96 12.77
N GLU A 105 16.36 -4.11 14.06
CA GLU A 105 17.74 -4.32 14.50
C GLU A 105 18.40 -5.50 13.76
N LYS A 106 17.69 -6.62 13.63
CA LYS A 106 18.16 -7.80 12.91
C LYS A 106 18.30 -7.55 11.40
N ALA A 107 17.31 -6.91 10.76
CA ALA A 107 17.36 -6.57 9.35
C ALA A 107 18.52 -5.60 9.03
N LYS A 108 18.76 -4.59 9.88
CA LYS A 108 19.87 -3.64 9.72
C LYS A 108 21.23 -4.32 9.85
N ARG A 109 21.40 -5.28 10.77
CA ARG A 109 22.63 -6.09 10.87
C ARG A 109 22.90 -6.91 9.61
N ALA A 110 21.85 -7.35 8.93
CA ALA A 110 21.95 -8.04 7.64
C ALA A 110 22.15 -7.08 6.44
N GLY A 111 22.30 -5.77 6.68
CA GLY A 111 22.50 -4.77 5.63
C GLY A 111 21.22 -4.36 4.88
N MET A 112 20.05 -4.84 5.30
CA MET A 112 18.78 -4.52 4.64
C MET A 112 18.35 -3.07 4.91
N LYS A 113 17.55 -2.53 4.00
CA LYS A 113 16.74 -1.33 4.25
C LYS A 113 15.39 -1.71 4.82
N VAL A 114 14.84 -0.86 5.69
CA VAL A 114 13.56 -1.12 6.36
C VAL A 114 12.62 0.07 6.21
N LEU A 115 11.45 -0.19 5.66
CA LEU A 115 10.30 0.71 5.72
C LEU A 115 9.35 0.26 6.84
N HIS A 116 8.71 1.21 7.54
CA HIS A 116 7.67 0.87 8.51
C HIS A 116 6.39 1.67 8.30
N LYS A 117 5.26 0.98 8.29
CA LYS A 117 3.94 1.57 8.09
C LYS A 117 3.38 2.14 9.38
N VAL A 118 2.93 3.39 9.32
CA VAL A 118 2.46 4.17 10.47
C VAL A 118 1.16 4.92 10.12
N SER A 119 0.30 5.16 11.12
CA SER A 119 -0.94 5.94 10.99
C SER A 119 -0.98 7.20 11.87
N SER A 120 0.11 7.50 12.59
CA SER A 120 0.21 8.69 13.43
C SER A 120 1.65 9.19 13.58
N VAL A 121 1.80 10.46 13.94
CA VAL A 121 3.12 11.10 14.19
C VAL A 121 3.88 10.37 15.30
N SER A 122 3.20 9.98 16.37
CA SER A 122 3.82 9.23 17.48
C SER A 122 4.43 7.90 17.01
N GLN A 123 3.71 7.15 16.16
CA GLN A 123 4.24 5.92 15.57
C GLN A 123 5.42 6.20 14.64
N GLY A 124 5.35 7.27 13.84
CA GLY A 124 6.45 7.71 12.98
C GLY A 124 7.74 7.98 13.78
N LEU A 125 7.64 8.73 14.89
CA LEU A 125 8.77 9.02 15.76
C LEU A 125 9.34 7.74 16.40
N GLN A 126 8.49 6.81 16.83
CA GLN A 126 8.91 5.51 17.36
C GLN A 126 9.62 4.67 16.30
N ALA A 127 9.12 4.67 15.07
CA ALA A 127 9.74 3.95 13.96
C ALA A 127 11.12 4.54 13.61
N GLN A 128 11.24 5.86 13.55
CA GLN A 128 12.52 6.54 13.34
C GLN A 128 13.52 6.22 14.46
N ALA A 129 13.08 6.25 15.73
CA ALA A 129 13.93 5.88 16.86
C ALA A 129 14.40 4.42 16.80
N ALA A 130 13.61 3.53 16.20
CA ALA A 130 14.00 2.14 15.94
C ALA A 130 15.00 1.97 14.79
N GLY A 131 15.29 3.02 14.02
CA GLY A 131 16.30 3.00 12.95
C GLY A 131 15.79 2.55 11.58
N VAL A 132 14.49 2.71 11.29
CA VAL A 132 13.94 2.48 9.95
C VAL A 132 14.48 3.51 8.96
N ASP A 133 14.62 3.13 7.69
CA ASP A 133 15.15 4.01 6.63
C ASP A 133 14.08 4.94 6.05
N ALA A 134 12.79 4.58 6.14
CA ALA A 134 11.66 5.43 5.74
C ALA A 134 10.36 4.96 6.42
N VAL A 135 9.35 5.84 6.46
CA VAL A 135 8.00 5.48 6.93
C VAL A 135 6.98 5.52 5.81
N VAL A 136 6.00 4.62 5.87
CA VAL A 136 4.81 4.63 5.01
C VAL A 136 3.65 5.21 5.80
N ALA A 137 3.26 6.44 5.49
CA ALA A 137 2.17 7.19 6.10
C ALA A 137 0.81 6.75 5.54
N MET A 138 0.13 5.86 6.26
CA MET A 138 -1.17 5.32 5.83
C MET A 138 -2.33 6.20 6.30
N GLY A 139 -2.96 6.89 5.36
CA GLY A 139 -4.20 7.63 5.60
C GLY A 139 -5.42 6.73 5.77
N TYR A 140 -6.45 7.28 6.42
CA TYR A 140 -7.68 6.58 6.76
C TYR A 140 -8.54 6.13 5.56
N GLU A 141 -8.35 6.76 4.41
CA GLU A 141 -8.97 6.43 3.12
C GLU A 141 -8.39 5.17 2.44
N ALA A 142 -7.29 4.61 2.97
CA ALA A 142 -6.68 3.38 2.46
C ALA A 142 -7.61 2.16 2.56
N GLY A 143 -7.38 1.18 1.69
CA GLY A 143 -8.09 -0.11 1.70
C GLY A 143 -7.52 -1.09 2.73
N GLY A 144 -8.33 -2.06 3.17
CA GLY A 144 -7.90 -3.04 4.16
C GLY A 144 -7.79 -2.43 5.56
N HIS A 145 -6.92 -2.98 6.41
CA HIS A 145 -6.79 -2.50 7.79
C HIS A 145 -6.16 -1.10 7.84
N VAL A 146 -6.80 -0.18 8.59
CA VAL A 146 -6.36 1.22 8.73
C VAL A 146 -6.22 1.62 10.20
N GLY A 147 -5.46 2.70 10.44
CA GLY A 147 -5.27 3.28 11.77
C GLY A 147 -6.57 3.72 12.44
N ARG A 148 -6.58 3.71 13.78
CA ARG A 148 -7.74 4.09 14.60
C ARG A 148 -7.89 5.60 14.74
N GLU A 149 -6.81 6.34 14.47
CA GLU A 149 -6.71 7.80 14.61
C GLU A 149 -7.59 8.56 13.63
N LYS A 150 -8.00 7.91 12.54
CA LYS A 150 -8.84 8.48 11.47
C LYS A 150 -8.22 9.65 10.71
N THR A 151 -6.91 9.86 10.87
CA THR A 151 -6.17 10.89 10.13
C THR A 151 -6.08 10.52 8.65
N THR A 152 -6.47 11.44 7.78
CA THR A 152 -6.44 11.23 6.33
C THR A 152 -5.03 11.42 5.78
N THR A 153 -4.76 10.94 4.55
CA THR A 153 -3.46 11.12 3.89
C THR A 153 -3.07 12.59 3.81
N PHE A 154 -4.02 13.45 3.45
CA PHE A 154 -3.80 14.89 3.29
C PHE A 154 -3.37 15.58 4.59
N CYS A 155 -3.83 15.09 5.75
CA CYS A 155 -3.45 15.62 7.05
C CYS A 155 -2.22 14.93 7.64
N LEU A 156 -2.09 13.62 7.46
CA LEU A 156 -1.05 12.80 8.10
C LEU A 156 0.33 13.04 7.48
N VAL A 157 0.40 13.09 6.14
CA VAL A 157 1.67 13.21 5.41
C VAL A 157 2.47 14.44 5.82
N PRO A 158 1.95 15.69 5.73
CA PRO A 158 2.75 16.87 6.05
C PRO A 158 3.19 16.89 7.52
N GLN A 159 2.34 16.44 8.45
CA GLN A 159 2.71 16.35 9.87
C GLN A 159 3.86 15.37 10.13
N LEU A 160 3.90 14.23 9.41
CA LEU A 160 5.02 13.30 9.50
C LEU A 160 6.29 13.86 8.85
N VAL A 161 6.15 14.56 7.72
CA VAL A 161 7.27 15.21 7.04
C VAL A 161 7.94 16.23 7.95
N ASP A 162 7.14 17.06 8.63
CA ASP A 162 7.66 18.07 9.57
C ASP A 162 8.31 17.44 10.82
N ALA A 163 7.79 16.29 11.27
CA ALA A 163 8.24 15.64 12.50
C ALA A 163 9.46 14.70 12.31
N LEU A 164 9.70 14.21 11.10
CA LEU A 164 10.70 13.17 10.82
C LEU A 164 11.87 13.69 9.98
N ARG A 165 13.03 13.06 10.15
CA ARG A 165 14.25 13.32 9.36
C ARG A 165 14.40 12.33 8.20
N ILE A 166 13.78 11.17 8.33
CA ILE A 166 13.75 10.11 7.31
C ILE A 166 12.62 10.35 6.28
N PRO A 167 12.74 9.80 5.06
CA PRO A 167 11.70 9.92 4.04
C PRO A 167 10.32 9.42 4.48
N VAL A 168 9.30 10.14 4.04
CA VAL A 168 7.88 9.79 4.20
C VAL A 168 7.31 9.36 2.85
N VAL A 169 6.68 8.19 2.82
CA VAL A 169 5.94 7.66 1.67
C VAL A 169 4.45 7.79 1.95
N ALA A 170 3.70 8.48 1.09
CA ALA A 170 2.25 8.63 1.27
C ALA A 170 1.51 7.35 0.86
N ALA A 171 0.51 6.92 1.62
CA ALA A 171 -0.32 5.76 1.29
C ALA A 171 -1.79 5.98 1.61
N GLY A 172 -2.69 5.58 0.71
CA GLY A 172 -4.14 5.74 0.86
C GLY A 172 -4.69 6.92 0.04
N GLY A 173 -5.72 6.66 -0.76
CA GLY A 173 -6.32 7.70 -1.63
C GLY A 173 -5.54 7.99 -2.92
N LEU A 174 -4.52 7.19 -3.25
CA LEU A 174 -3.60 7.45 -4.36
C LEU A 174 -3.86 6.46 -5.49
N GLY A 175 -4.22 6.97 -6.68
CA GLY A 175 -4.59 6.12 -7.82
C GLY A 175 -4.23 6.64 -9.20
N ASP A 176 -3.69 7.86 -9.32
CA ASP A 176 -3.24 8.43 -10.58
C ASP A 176 -2.16 9.51 -10.37
N GLY A 177 -1.79 10.23 -11.43
CA GLY A 177 -0.75 11.27 -11.36
C GLY A 177 -1.14 12.50 -10.54
N ARG A 178 -2.45 12.77 -10.33
CA ARG A 178 -2.90 13.88 -9.46
C ARG A 178 -2.59 13.55 -8.00
N GLY A 179 -2.94 12.34 -7.57
CA GLY A 179 -2.64 11.85 -6.22
C GLY A 179 -1.13 11.81 -5.96
N PHE A 180 -0.35 11.31 -6.92
CA PHE A 180 1.12 11.31 -6.82
C PHE A 180 1.69 12.72 -6.66
N LEU A 181 1.29 13.67 -7.51
CA LEU A 181 1.76 15.05 -7.43
C LEU A 181 1.34 15.74 -6.13
N ALA A 182 0.10 15.50 -5.67
CA ALA A 182 -0.38 16.03 -4.39
C ALA A 182 0.44 15.50 -3.21
N ALA A 183 0.78 14.21 -3.21
CA ALA A 183 1.64 13.64 -2.17
C ALA A 183 3.04 14.29 -2.13
N LEU A 184 3.65 14.52 -3.30
CA LEU A 184 4.92 15.25 -3.38
C LEU A 184 4.80 16.69 -2.88
N ALA A 185 3.69 17.37 -3.21
CA ALA A 185 3.42 18.74 -2.74
C ALA A 185 3.23 18.81 -1.22
N LEU A 186 2.74 17.73 -0.59
CA LEU A 186 2.67 17.57 0.87
C LEU A 186 4.02 17.21 1.52
N GLY A 187 5.08 17.07 0.72
CA GLY A 187 6.45 16.77 1.18
C GLY A 187 6.81 15.28 1.23
N ALA A 188 5.92 14.38 0.80
CA ALA A 188 6.29 12.97 0.67
C ALA A 188 7.36 12.80 -0.43
N GLU A 189 8.20 11.78 -0.30
CA GLU A 189 9.22 11.43 -1.29
C GLU A 189 8.79 10.25 -2.18
N GLY A 190 7.53 9.83 -2.07
CA GLY A 190 6.96 8.81 -2.91
C GLY A 190 5.59 8.39 -2.43
N VAL A 191 5.03 7.39 -3.12
CA VAL A 191 3.70 6.86 -2.78
C VAL A 191 3.66 5.35 -2.76
N GLU A 192 2.82 4.80 -1.90
CA GLU A 192 2.40 3.41 -1.90
C GLU A 192 0.94 3.33 -2.39
N MET A 193 0.70 2.57 -3.46
CA MET A 193 -0.63 2.35 -4.02
C MET A 193 -1.04 0.89 -3.80
N GLY A 194 -2.24 0.65 -3.28
CA GLY A 194 -2.84 -0.69 -3.20
C GLY A 194 -3.96 -0.85 -4.22
N THR A 195 -5.06 -0.14 -3.99
CA THR A 195 -6.31 -0.26 -4.77
C THR A 195 -6.14 0.00 -6.26
N ARG A 196 -5.28 0.93 -6.68
CA ARG A 196 -4.98 1.13 -8.12
C ARG A 196 -4.37 -0.11 -8.78
N PHE A 197 -3.52 -0.85 -8.07
CA PHE A 197 -2.94 -2.08 -8.60
C PHE A 197 -3.91 -3.26 -8.61
N LEU A 198 -5.02 -3.21 -7.85
CA LEU A 198 -6.11 -4.20 -8.00
C LEU A 198 -6.72 -4.14 -9.41
N ALA A 199 -6.84 -2.93 -9.96
CA ALA A 199 -7.31 -2.68 -11.33
C ALA A 199 -6.20 -2.82 -12.38
N THR A 200 -5.41 -3.90 -12.30
CA THR A 200 -4.41 -4.28 -13.31
C THR A 200 -4.63 -5.71 -13.79
N ARG A 201 -4.15 -6.04 -15.00
CA ARG A 201 -4.24 -7.41 -15.55
C ARG A 201 -3.49 -8.42 -14.69
N GLN A 202 -2.30 -8.05 -14.21
CA GLN A 202 -1.39 -8.86 -13.40
C GLN A 202 -1.91 -9.16 -11.99
N CYS A 203 -2.87 -8.37 -11.49
CA CYS A 203 -3.46 -8.64 -10.19
C CYS A 203 -4.30 -9.93 -10.23
N PRO A 204 -4.04 -10.92 -9.35
CA PRO A 204 -4.69 -12.23 -9.40
C PRO A 204 -6.11 -12.25 -8.82
N ILE A 205 -6.68 -11.10 -8.47
CA ILE A 205 -8.05 -11.07 -7.94
C ILE A 205 -9.07 -11.53 -9.01
N PRO A 206 -10.15 -12.22 -8.59
CA PRO A 206 -11.18 -12.70 -9.52
C PRO A 206 -11.86 -11.57 -10.32
N ALA A 207 -12.42 -11.94 -11.47
CA ALA A 207 -13.10 -11.00 -12.36
C ALA A 207 -14.26 -10.25 -11.70
N TYR A 208 -15.06 -10.92 -10.86
CA TYR A 208 -16.15 -10.28 -10.12
C TYR A 208 -15.64 -9.15 -9.22
N TYR A 209 -14.45 -9.32 -8.64
CA TYR A 209 -13.85 -8.31 -7.76
C TYR A 209 -13.35 -7.12 -8.60
N LYS A 210 -12.68 -7.37 -9.73
CA LYS A 210 -12.31 -6.29 -10.66
C LYS A 210 -13.53 -5.50 -11.13
N GLN A 211 -14.62 -6.17 -11.47
CA GLN A 211 -15.87 -5.52 -11.89
C GLN A 211 -16.50 -4.68 -10.78
N ALA A 212 -16.61 -5.23 -9.56
CA ALA A 212 -17.13 -4.49 -8.41
C ALA A 212 -16.26 -3.27 -8.08
N LEU A 213 -14.94 -3.37 -8.25
CA LEU A 213 -14.02 -2.26 -8.07
C LEU A 213 -14.26 -1.14 -9.08
N LEU A 214 -14.45 -1.46 -10.37
CA LEU A 214 -14.70 -0.47 -11.41
C LEU A 214 -16.10 0.15 -11.35
N ALA A 215 -17.07 -0.56 -10.77
CA ALA A 215 -18.43 -0.09 -10.57
C ALA A 215 -18.63 0.71 -9.28
N ALA A 216 -17.60 0.82 -8.43
CA ALA A 216 -17.71 1.49 -7.15
C ALA A 216 -17.94 3.00 -7.35
N PRO A 217 -18.98 3.61 -6.73
CA PRO A 217 -19.10 5.06 -6.66
C PRO A 217 -18.08 5.66 -5.69
N ASP A 218 -18.04 6.98 -5.58
CA ASP A 218 -17.16 7.72 -4.66
C ASP A 218 -17.38 7.34 -3.19
N ASP A 219 -18.63 7.02 -2.80
CA ASP A 219 -18.99 6.52 -1.47
C ASP A 219 -19.07 4.98 -1.38
N GLY A 220 -18.53 4.28 -2.39
CA GLY A 220 -18.61 2.83 -2.57
C GLY A 220 -17.82 1.99 -1.56
N THR A 221 -17.19 2.61 -0.56
CA THR A 221 -16.43 1.91 0.48
C THR A 221 -16.79 2.40 1.88
N PHE A 222 -16.68 1.52 2.86
CA PHE A 222 -16.83 1.89 4.26
C PHE A 222 -15.97 1.01 5.17
N LEU A 223 -15.96 1.37 6.45
CA LEU A 223 -15.20 0.67 7.48
C LEU A 223 -16.09 -0.27 8.29
N LEU A 224 -15.61 -1.50 8.42
CA LEU A 224 -16.09 -2.52 9.36
C LEU A 224 -15.14 -2.61 10.56
N GLY A 225 -15.60 -3.28 11.62
CA GLY A 225 -14.74 -3.60 12.78
C GLY A 225 -14.20 -2.37 13.51
N LYS A 226 -14.94 -1.25 13.51
CA LYS A 226 -14.50 0.05 14.07
C LYS A 226 -14.10 -0.03 15.55
N LYS A 227 -14.71 -0.94 16.32
CA LYS A 227 -14.40 -1.22 17.73
C LYS A 227 -13.21 -2.18 17.91
N ALA A 228 -12.90 -2.98 16.88
CA ALA A 228 -11.77 -3.90 16.81
C ALA A 228 -10.64 -3.28 15.95
N MET A 229 -10.16 -3.95 14.91
CA MET A 229 -9.25 -3.34 13.95
C MET A 229 -10.07 -2.84 12.74
N PRO A 230 -10.13 -1.52 12.47
CA PRO A 230 -10.89 -1.01 11.35
C PRO A 230 -10.38 -1.58 10.03
N VAL A 231 -11.29 -2.10 9.19
CA VAL A 231 -10.98 -2.62 7.86
C VAL A 231 -11.89 -1.99 6.82
N ARG A 232 -11.30 -1.40 5.77
CA ARG A 232 -12.04 -0.75 4.68
C ARG A 232 -12.30 -1.71 3.54
N VAL A 233 -13.56 -1.77 3.15
CA VAL A 233 -14.07 -2.71 2.16
C VAL A 233 -15.03 -2.01 1.19
N LEU A 234 -15.19 -2.58 -0.01
CA LEU A 234 -16.25 -2.23 -0.94
C LEU A 234 -17.62 -2.52 -0.29
N ARG A 235 -18.60 -1.68 -0.63
CA ARG A 235 -20.00 -1.87 -0.28
C ARG A 235 -20.58 -3.01 -1.13
N ASN A 236 -21.08 -4.03 -0.45
CA ASN A 236 -21.85 -5.13 -1.04
C ASN A 236 -22.75 -5.76 0.03
N ASP A 237 -23.52 -6.77 -0.38
CA ASP A 237 -24.40 -7.52 0.49
C ASP A 237 -23.72 -8.04 1.77
N LYS A 238 -22.59 -8.73 1.65
CA LYS A 238 -21.86 -9.26 2.81
C LYS A 238 -21.38 -8.14 3.74
N SER A 239 -20.76 -7.09 3.22
CA SER A 239 -20.23 -6.01 4.05
C SER A 239 -21.36 -5.23 4.73
N LEU A 240 -22.50 -5.03 4.07
CA LEU A 240 -23.67 -4.34 4.64
C LEU A 240 -24.33 -5.16 5.76
N ARG A 241 -24.40 -6.49 5.61
CA ARG A 241 -24.88 -7.38 6.69
C ARG A 241 -24.00 -7.27 7.94
N ILE A 242 -22.67 -7.21 7.77
CA ILE A 242 -21.74 -7.02 8.89
C ILE A 242 -21.90 -5.63 9.52
N GLN A 243 -22.16 -4.58 8.73
CA GLN A 243 -22.23 -3.20 9.22
C GLN A 243 -23.46 -2.88 10.10
N ASN A 244 -24.60 -3.54 9.88
CA ASN A 244 -25.89 -3.19 10.48
C ASN A 244 -26.41 -4.31 11.39
N PRO A 245 -26.00 -4.35 12.67
CA PRO A 245 -26.15 -5.52 13.53
C PRO A 245 -27.42 -5.47 14.39
N ASN A 246 -28.54 -4.93 13.89
CA ASN A 246 -29.86 -5.16 14.54
C ASN A 246 -30.28 -6.66 14.47
N HIS A 247 -29.36 -7.53 14.02
CA HIS A 247 -29.23 -8.96 14.29
C HIS A 247 -27.92 -9.14 15.11
N ASP A 248 -28.01 -9.12 16.44
CA ASP A 248 -26.91 -8.96 17.43
C ASP A 248 -25.79 -10.05 17.46
N GLN A 249 -25.40 -10.71 16.36
CA GLN A 249 -24.39 -11.78 16.41
C GLN A 249 -23.16 -11.63 15.50
N GLU A 250 -23.08 -10.68 14.56
CA GLU A 250 -21.97 -10.69 13.56
C GLU A 250 -21.04 -9.48 13.51
N ASP A 251 -21.29 -8.36 14.21
CA ASP A 251 -20.31 -7.24 14.25
C ASP A 251 -19.10 -7.55 15.17
N ALA A 252 -19.21 -8.58 16.00
CA ALA A 252 -18.07 -9.22 16.67
C ALA A 252 -17.37 -10.28 15.79
N GLY A 253 -17.88 -10.52 14.57
CA GLY A 253 -17.62 -11.68 13.74
C GLY A 253 -16.45 -11.56 12.77
N VAL A 254 -15.95 -10.35 12.45
CA VAL A 254 -14.74 -10.20 11.61
C VAL A 254 -13.51 -10.64 12.41
N ARG A 255 -13.35 -11.95 12.53
CA ARG A 255 -12.15 -12.61 13.04
C ARG A 255 -11.17 -12.63 11.89
N GLU A 256 -10.02 -11.98 12.10
CA GLU A 256 -8.92 -11.79 11.14
C GLU A 256 -8.54 -13.07 10.36
N GLN A 257 -8.83 -14.23 10.94
CA GLN A 257 -8.51 -15.55 10.42
C GLN A 257 -9.61 -16.25 9.60
N ASN A 258 -10.91 -16.01 9.78
CA ASN A 258 -11.94 -16.83 9.11
C ASN A 258 -12.65 -16.11 7.94
N ASP A 259 -13.08 -14.86 8.10
CA ASP A 259 -13.90 -14.19 7.07
C ASP A 259 -13.10 -13.52 5.95
N THR A 260 -11.78 -13.45 6.10
CA THR A 260 -10.84 -12.90 5.11
C THR A 260 -10.10 -14.00 4.35
N LEU A 261 -10.44 -15.27 4.51
CA LEU A 261 -9.75 -16.33 3.78
C LEU A 261 -10.19 -16.42 2.32
N ASP A 262 -11.46 -16.18 2.00
CA ASP A 262 -12.02 -16.45 0.67
C ASP A 262 -12.15 -15.23 -0.26
N TYR A 263 -11.58 -14.07 0.07
CA TYR A 263 -11.80 -12.88 -0.79
C TYR A 263 -11.09 -12.89 -2.15
N ILE A 264 -10.32 -13.94 -2.42
CA ILE A 264 -9.75 -14.21 -3.74
C ILE A 264 -10.19 -15.56 -4.30
N ASP A 265 -11.21 -16.22 -3.71
CA ASP A 265 -11.73 -17.46 -4.24
C ASP A 265 -12.41 -17.17 -5.60
N PRO A 266 -11.94 -17.76 -6.71
CA PRO A 266 -12.57 -17.59 -8.02
C PRO A 266 -13.97 -18.22 -8.09
N LYS A 267 -14.36 -19.08 -7.14
CA LYS A 267 -15.68 -19.71 -7.08
C LYS A 267 -16.72 -18.90 -6.29
N SER A 268 -16.31 -17.83 -5.63
CA SER A 268 -17.21 -16.89 -4.94
C SER A 268 -17.85 -15.88 -5.92
N ASP A 269 -18.60 -14.92 -5.38
CA ASP A 269 -19.23 -13.83 -6.13
C ASP A 269 -19.05 -12.47 -5.43
N ALA A 270 -19.43 -11.39 -6.13
CA ALA A 270 -19.25 -10.02 -5.64
C ALA A 270 -20.08 -9.72 -4.37
N ASP A 271 -21.22 -10.38 -4.17
CA ASP A 271 -22.14 -10.11 -3.05
C ASP A 271 -21.72 -10.84 -1.78
N LYS A 272 -21.04 -11.99 -1.91
CA LYS A 272 -20.58 -12.84 -0.80
C LYS A 272 -19.13 -12.62 -0.38
N THR A 273 -18.41 -11.73 -1.04
CA THR A 273 -16.96 -11.56 -0.83
C THR A 273 -16.63 -10.30 -0.05
N LEU A 274 -15.80 -10.40 0.99
CA LEU A 274 -15.33 -9.21 1.71
C LEU A 274 -14.16 -8.53 0.97
N MET A 275 -14.50 -7.67 0.01
CA MET A 275 -13.56 -7.04 -0.92
C MET A 275 -12.88 -5.80 -0.32
N MET A 276 -11.59 -5.89 0.06
CA MET A 276 -10.82 -4.76 0.61
C MET A 276 -10.34 -3.76 -0.45
N ALA A 277 -10.90 -2.55 -0.45
CA ALA A 277 -10.48 -1.45 -1.34
C ALA A 277 -10.52 -0.10 -0.62
N GLY A 278 -9.67 0.83 -1.07
CA GLY A 278 -9.63 2.21 -0.59
C GLY A 278 -10.70 3.07 -1.26
N GLN A 279 -10.94 4.27 -0.73
CA GLN A 279 -11.91 5.22 -1.32
C GLN A 279 -11.55 5.63 -2.75
N ILE A 280 -10.29 5.48 -3.15
CA ILE A 280 -9.84 5.76 -4.52
C ILE A 280 -10.44 4.81 -5.56
N ALA A 281 -11.16 3.76 -5.15
CA ALA A 281 -11.90 2.86 -6.04
C ALA A 281 -12.80 3.62 -7.04
N GLY A 282 -13.51 4.65 -6.59
CA GLY A 282 -14.39 5.45 -7.45
C GLY A 282 -13.70 6.24 -8.56
N LEU A 283 -12.36 6.28 -8.56
CA LEU A 283 -11.55 6.88 -9.64
C LEU A 283 -11.18 5.87 -10.73
N LEU A 284 -11.40 4.58 -10.50
CA LEU A 284 -10.91 3.51 -11.35
C LEU A 284 -12.03 3.07 -12.30
N HIS A 285 -11.83 3.25 -13.61
CA HIS A 285 -12.86 2.94 -14.62
C HIS A 285 -12.41 1.89 -15.65
N GLU A 286 -11.16 1.42 -15.56
CA GLU A 286 -10.58 0.47 -16.50
C GLU A 286 -9.53 -0.43 -15.84
N ILE A 287 -9.34 -1.62 -16.41
CA ILE A 287 -8.26 -2.54 -16.07
C ILE A 287 -7.11 -2.32 -17.05
N ASN A 288 -5.97 -1.84 -16.54
CA ASN A 288 -4.79 -1.54 -17.34
C ASN A 288 -3.74 -2.64 -17.24
N GLU A 289 -2.76 -2.63 -18.14
CA GLU A 289 -1.51 -3.34 -17.88
C GLU A 289 -0.71 -2.63 -16.78
N LEU A 290 -0.04 -3.39 -15.94
CA LEU A 290 0.69 -2.82 -14.81
C LEU A 290 1.75 -1.78 -15.22
N PRO A 291 2.59 -2.02 -16.26
CA PRO A 291 3.54 -1.00 -16.71
C PRO A 291 2.88 0.30 -17.17
N GLU A 292 1.70 0.20 -17.78
CA GLU A 292 0.93 1.38 -18.22
C GLU A 292 0.46 2.21 -17.03
N VAL A 293 0.03 1.58 -15.94
CA VAL A 293 -0.34 2.31 -14.71
C VAL A 293 0.83 3.14 -14.20
N VAL A 294 2.01 2.54 -14.09
CA VAL A 294 3.20 3.24 -13.59
C VAL A 294 3.59 4.40 -14.50
N GLN A 295 3.67 4.19 -15.81
CA GLN A 295 4.01 5.26 -16.75
C GLN A 295 2.94 6.35 -16.79
N SER A 296 1.66 5.98 -16.75
CA SER A 296 0.54 6.92 -16.75
C SER A 296 0.58 7.83 -15.52
N VAL A 297 0.80 7.29 -14.32
CA VAL A 297 0.97 8.08 -13.09
C VAL A 297 2.11 9.09 -13.24
N MET A 298 3.28 8.65 -13.72
CA MET A 298 4.45 9.53 -13.86
C MET A 298 4.23 10.62 -14.91
N ASN A 299 3.66 10.26 -16.08
CA ASN A 299 3.40 11.20 -17.16
C ASN A 299 2.35 12.25 -16.78
N GLN A 300 1.23 11.81 -16.20
CA GLN A 300 0.17 12.70 -15.72
C GLN A 300 0.70 13.66 -14.65
N ALA A 301 1.50 13.16 -13.70
CA ALA A 301 2.10 14.01 -12.68
C ALA A 301 3.02 15.08 -13.28
N ALA A 302 3.89 14.70 -14.21
CA ALA A 302 4.80 15.63 -14.88
C ALA A 302 4.06 16.70 -15.69
N GLU A 303 3.00 16.32 -16.40
CA GLU A 303 2.14 17.25 -17.15
C GLU A 303 1.40 18.23 -16.21
N ARG A 304 0.82 17.70 -15.13
CA ARG A 304 0.12 18.52 -14.13
C ARG A 304 1.07 19.46 -13.41
N ALA A 305 2.28 19.02 -13.06
CA ALA A 305 3.29 19.88 -12.44
C ALA A 305 3.63 21.09 -13.34
N ARG A 306 3.84 20.86 -14.65
CA ARG A 306 4.06 21.95 -15.61
C ARG A 306 2.88 22.91 -15.69
N SER A 307 1.66 22.38 -15.65
CA SER A 307 0.44 23.18 -15.71
C SER A 307 0.27 24.05 -14.45
N LEU A 308 0.45 23.47 -13.26
CA LEU A 308 0.33 24.18 -11.99
C LEU A 308 1.42 25.24 -11.79
N ALA A 309 2.62 25.02 -12.34
CA ALA A 309 3.70 26.02 -12.29
C ALA A 309 3.29 27.36 -12.94
N ALA A 310 2.34 27.35 -13.89
CA ALA A 310 1.84 28.57 -14.50
C ALA A 310 1.07 29.47 -13.52
N TYR A 311 0.47 28.91 -12.45
CA TYR A 311 -0.30 29.67 -11.46
C TYR A 311 0.58 30.55 -10.56
N PHE A 312 1.87 30.27 -10.48
CA PHE A 312 2.83 31.03 -9.67
C PHE A 312 3.57 32.10 -10.47
N ARG A 313 3.22 32.29 -11.76
CA ARG A 313 3.80 33.39 -12.55
C ARG A 313 3.24 34.72 -12.05
N PRO A 314 4.06 35.76 -11.85
CA PRO A 314 3.57 37.08 -11.49
C PRO A 314 2.52 37.54 -12.49
N SER A 315 1.35 37.99 -12.01
CA SER A 315 0.45 38.76 -12.86
C SER A 315 1.19 40.02 -13.32
N ARG A 316 1.08 40.38 -14.61
CA ARG A 316 1.57 41.68 -15.09
C ARG A 316 1.01 42.76 -14.15
N PRO A 317 1.81 43.71 -13.65
CA PRO A 317 1.26 44.82 -12.89
C PRO A 317 0.19 45.48 -13.76
N ALA A 318 -1.00 45.69 -13.19
CA ALA A 318 -2.02 46.50 -13.83
C ALA A 318 -1.35 47.84 -14.16
N SER A 319 -1.32 48.19 -15.45
CA SER A 319 -0.89 49.50 -15.90
C SER A 319 -1.72 50.54 -15.16
N LEU A 320 -1.05 51.29 -14.26
CA LEU A 320 -1.60 52.47 -13.59
C LEU A 320 -1.93 53.56 -14.62
#